data_AF-A0A838UXG9-F1
#
_entry.id   AF-A0A838UXG9-F1
#
_cell.length_a   1.000
_cell.length_b   1.000
_cell.length_c   1.000
_cell.angle_alpha   90.00
_cell.angle_beta   90.00
_cell.angle_gamma   90.00
#
_symmetry.space_group_name_H-M   'P 1'
#
loop_
_entity.id
_entity.type
_entity.pdbx_description
1 polymer ?
#
loop_
_entity_poly.entity_id
_entity_poly.type
_entity_poly.pdbx_seq_one_letter_code
_entity_poly.pdbx_strand_id
1 'polypeptide(L)'
;MELSSAPVPPLGPDDHVRGEGEAIVVYADLRCPHCAATWLEIRTRPEAVAFRHFPVASKHPRAPALHAAAEAAGAQGAFFAMVDSLYGDRAHLDDPHLWRRVEELGLDLERFERDRRSEAVATRVRRDFESGIRAGVTSTPAIFAQ
;
A
#
# COMPACT_ATOMS: atom_id res chain seq x y z
N MET A 1 -11.44 -3.58 32.36
CA MET A 1 -11.54 -3.84 30.92
C MET A 1 -10.22 -3.38 30.33
N GLU A 2 -9.27 -4.30 30.11
CA GLU A 2 -7.97 -3.93 29.56
C GLU A 2 -8.17 -3.50 28.10
N LEU A 3 -8.03 -2.20 27.86
CA LEU A 3 -8.09 -1.60 26.53
C LEU A 3 -6.73 -1.76 25.86
N SER A 4 -6.34 -3.01 25.55
CA SER A 4 -5.14 -3.28 24.74
C SER A 4 -5.53 -3.36 23.26
N SER A 5 -4.64 -2.91 22.37
CA SER A 5 -4.80 -3.15 20.94
C SER A 5 -4.75 -4.65 20.63
N ALA A 6 -5.44 -5.06 19.57
CA ALA A 6 -5.30 -6.42 19.05
C ALA A 6 -3.90 -6.61 18.44
N PRO A 7 -3.36 -7.84 18.40
CA PRO A 7 -2.15 -8.10 17.64
C PRO A 7 -2.37 -7.83 16.15
N VAL A 8 -1.31 -7.47 15.44
CA VAL A 8 -1.34 -7.39 13.98
C VAL A 8 -1.64 -8.77 13.40
N PRO A 9 -2.63 -8.91 12.48
CA PRO A 9 -2.91 -10.20 11.87
C PRO A 9 -1.67 -10.74 11.13
N PRO A 10 -1.40 -12.06 11.22
CA PRO A 10 -0.27 -12.67 10.53
C PRO A 10 -0.33 -12.43 9.03
N LEU A 11 0.79 -12.61 8.34
CA LEU A 11 0.84 -12.52 6.88
C LEU A 11 -0.07 -13.58 6.24
N GLY A 12 -0.87 -13.13 5.29
CA GLY A 12 -1.76 -13.97 4.48
C GLY A 12 -1.28 -14.12 3.04
N PRO A 13 -1.89 -15.02 2.26
CA PRO A 13 -1.50 -15.29 0.88
C PRO A 13 -1.68 -14.09 -0.06
N ASP A 14 -2.54 -13.14 0.32
CA ASP A 14 -2.74 -11.93 -0.47
C ASP A 14 -1.76 -10.81 -0.08
N ASP A 15 -0.98 -10.92 1.00
CA ASP A 15 -0.05 -9.85 1.40
C ASP A 15 1.03 -9.62 0.33
N HIS A 16 1.21 -8.36 -0.07
CA HIS A 16 2.30 -7.98 -0.95
C HIS A 16 3.57 -7.94 -0.11
N VAL A 17 4.45 -8.91 -0.33
CA VAL A 17 5.72 -9.06 0.38
C VAL A 17 6.89 -9.04 -0.62
N ARG A 18 7.94 -8.30 -0.30
CA ARG A 18 9.24 -8.37 -1.00
C ARG A 18 10.36 -8.67 0.00
N GLY A 19 11.49 -9.14 -0.51
CA GLY A 19 12.61 -9.56 0.34
C GLY A 19 12.38 -10.96 0.91
N GLU A 20 13.26 -11.38 1.83
CA GLU A 20 13.29 -12.72 2.39
C GLU A 20 13.50 -12.66 3.91
N GLY A 21 13.22 -13.76 4.62
CA GLY A 21 13.46 -13.86 6.07
C GLY A 21 12.32 -13.35 6.94
N GLU A 22 12.66 -12.92 8.17
CA GLU A 22 11.69 -12.39 9.14
C GLU A 22 11.04 -11.13 8.56
N ALA A 23 9.72 -11.06 8.67
CA ALA A 23 8.95 -10.04 7.99
C ALA A 23 8.59 -8.89 8.91
N ILE A 24 8.63 -7.68 8.37
CA ILE A 24 7.98 -6.52 8.97
C ILE A 24 6.71 -6.20 8.18
N VAL A 25 5.64 -5.85 8.89
CA VAL A 25 4.42 -5.28 8.32
C VAL A 25 4.48 -3.77 8.43
N VAL A 26 4.27 -3.08 7.31
CA VAL A 26 4.21 -1.62 7.26
C VAL A 26 2.84 -1.17 6.82
N TYR A 27 2.10 -0.55 7.73
CA TYR A 27 0.89 0.20 7.40
C TYR A 27 1.28 1.60 6.94
N ALA A 28 1.01 1.90 5.68
CA ALA A 28 1.44 3.15 5.05
C ALA A 28 0.33 3.81 4.25
N ASP A 29 0.44 5.13 4.10
CA ASP A 29 -0.41 5.95 3.23
C ASP A 29 0.43 6.45 2.05
N LEU A 30 0.01 6.14 0.82
CA LEU A 30 0.73 6.49 -0.42
C LEU A 30 0.81 8.00 -0.69
N ARG A 31 0.08 8.85 0.04
CA ARG A 31 0.22 10.31 0.02
C ARG A 31 1.08 10.87 1.16
N CYS A 32 1.40 10.10 2.19
CA CYS A 32 2.13 10.60 3.35
C CYS A 32 3.62 10.82 3.05
N PRO A 33 4.19 12.02 3.30
CA PRO A 33 5.62 12.30 3.15
C PRO A 33 6.52 11.36 3.96
N HIS A 34 6.17 11.13 5.23
CA HIS A 34 6.94 10.25 6.11
C HIS A 34 6.89 8.79 5.64
N CYS A 35 5.76 8.33 5.10
CA CYS A 35 5.68 6.98 4.52
C CYS A 35 6.64 6.81 3.34
N ALA A 36 6.77 7.82 2.47
CA ALA A 36 7.72 7.75 1.36
C ALA A 36 9.18 7.72 1.84
N ALA A 37 9.52 8.55 2.83
CA ALA A 37 10.85 8.56 3.42
C ALA A 37 11.20 7.20 4.05
N THR A 38 10.31 6.66 4.89
CA THR A 38 10.48 5.33 5.48
C THR A 38 10.54 4.24 4.42
N TRP A 39 9.73 4.33 3.36
CA TRP A 39 9.77 3.36 2.27
C TRP A 39 11.13 3.32 1.58
N LEU A 40 11.76 4.47 1.35
CA LEU A 40 13.10 4.54 0.77
C LEU A 40 14.14 3.83 1.64
N GLU A 41 14.01 3.89 2.97
CA GLU A 41 14.92 3.26 3.91
C GLU A 41 14.75 1.75 4.01
N ILE A 42 13.51 1.25 3.91
CA ILE A 42 13.22 -0.18 4.11
C ILE A 42 13.20 -0.97 2.81
N ARG A 43 13.08 -0.30 1.64
CA ARG A 43 12.85 -1.01 0.38
C ARG A 43 13.98 -1.83 -0.18
N THR A 44 15.19 -1.53 0.25
CA THR A 44 16.40 -2.22 -0.17
C THR A 44 16.99 -3.07 0.94
N ARG A 45 16.28 -3.22 2.05
CA ARG A 45 16.75 -3.99 3.18
C ARG A 45 16.59 -5.50 2.94
N PRO A 46 17.42 -6.32 3.59
CA PRO A 46 17.37 -7.77 3.42
C PRO A 46 16.11 -8.39 4.04
N GLU A 47 15.54 -7.80 5.09
CA GLU A 47 14.31 -8.30 5.71
C GLU A 47 13.11 -8.29 4.75
N ALA A 48 12.18 -9.22 4.97
CA ALA A 48 10.94 -9.25 4.23
C ALA A 48 10.07 -8.05 4.64
N VAL A 49 9.54 -7.31 3.67
CA VAL A 49 8.67 -6.15 3.91
C VAL A 49 7.31 -6.42 3.30
N ALA A 50 6.30 -6.54 4.18
CA ALA A 50 4.91 -6.61 3.81
C ALA A 50 4.28 -5.22 3.84
N PHE A 51 3.68 -4.79 2.73
CA PHE A 51 2.96 -3.51 2.66
C PHE A 51 1.48 -3.74 2.96
N ARG A 52 0.92 -2.98 3.91
CA ARG A 52 -0.52 -2.93 4.16
C ARG A 52 -1.07 -1.53 3.99
N HIS A 53 -2.23 -1.46 3.36
CA HIS A 53 -2.87 -0.19 3.05
C HIS A 53 -3.42 0.52 4.29
N PHE A 54 -3.06 1.79 4.46
CA PHE A 54 -3.67 2.65 5.47
C PHE A 54 -3.95 4.07 4.92
N PRO A 55 -4.90 4.21 3.97
CA PRO A 55 -5.20 5.50 3.35
C PRO A 55 -5.89 6.45 4.34
N VAL A 56 -5.22 7.51 4.77
CA VAL A 56 -5.77 8.50 5.71
C VAL A 56 -6.56 9.55 4.92
N ALA A 57 -7.71 9.15 4.39
CA ALA A 57 -8.52 9.97 3.46
C ALA A 57 -8.87 11.37 3.98
N SER A 58 -9.05 11.52 5.30
CA SER A 58 -9.32 12.81 5.95
C SER A 58 -8.16 13.81 5.80
N LYS A 59 -6.92 13.33 5.75
CA LYS A 59 -5.70 14.14 5.55
C LYS A 59 -5.29 14.18 4.08
N HIS A 60 -5.50 13.08 3.37
CA HIS A 60 -5.10 12.90 1.98
C HIS A 60 -6.27 12.35 1.16
N PRO A 61 -7.16 13.22 0.63
CA PRO A 61 -8.37 12.77 -0.08
C PRO A 61 -8.12 11.84 -1.26
N ARG A 62 -6.93 11.91 -1.87
CA ARG A 62 -6.53 11.06 -2.99
C ARG A 62 -5.93 9.70 -2.59
N ALA A 63 -5.61 9.49 -1.32
CA ALA A 63 -4.97 8.25 -0.87
C ALA A 63 -5.76 6.99 -1.26
N PRO A 64 -7.09 6.91 -1.09
CA PRO A 64 -7.85 5.72 -1.52
C PRO A 64 -7.64 5.36 -3.00
N ALA A 65 -7.62 6.36 -3.89
CA ALA A 65 -7.40 6.13 -5.32
C ALA A 65 -5.99 5.60 -5.62
N LEU A 66 -4.96 6.11 -4.92
CA LEU A 66 -3.58 5.62 -5.08
C LEU A 66 -3.42 4.19 -4.57
N HIS A 67 -4.08 3.85 -3.46
CA HIS A 67 -4.05 2.50 -2.91
C HIS A 67 -4.75 1.50 -3.85
N ALA A 68 -5.88 1.90 -4.42
CA ALA A 68 -6.56 1.12 -5.44
C ALA A 68 -5.71 0.94 -6.71
N ALA A 69 -4.97 1.97 -7.13
CA ALA A 69 -4.02 1.87 -8.24
C ALA A 69 -2.87 0.89 -7.95
N ALA A 70 -2.32 0.90 -6.73
CA ALA A 70 -1.29 -0.05 -6.32
C ALA A 70 -1.81 -1.50 -6.39
N GLU A 71 -3.01 -1.77 -5.87
CA GLU A 71 -3.61 -3.12 -5.95
C GLU A 71 -3.96 -3.54 -7.39
N ALA A 72 -4.46 -2.63 -8.22
CA ALA A 72 -4.72 -2.91 -9.63
C ALA A 72 -3.45 -3.25 -10.41
N ALA A 73 -2.34 -2.57 -10.11
CA ALA A 73 -1.02 -2.93 -10.64
C ALA A 73 -0.53 -4.26 -10.05
N GLY A 74 -0.80 -4.52 -8.77
CA GLY A 74 -0.51 -5.78 -8.09
C GLY A 74 -1.21 -6.99 -8.72
N ALA A 75 -2.45 -6.83 -9.17
CA ALA A 75 -3.18 -7.86 -9.91
C ALA A 75 -2.47 -8.24 -11.23
N GLN A 76 -1.58 -7.39 -11.74
CA GLN A 76 -0.75 -7.61 -12.92
C GLN A 76 0.73 -7.89 -12.57
N GLY A 77 1.05 -8.15 -11.29
CA GLY A 77 2.40 -8.48 -10.83
C GLY A 77 3.31 -7.28 -10.57
N ALA A 78 2.78 -6.06 -10.56
CA ALA A 78 3.56 -4.82 -10.48
C ALA A 78 3.25 -3.95 -9.24
N PHE A 79 2.83 -4.56 -8.13
CA PHE A 79 2.44 -3.83 -6.91
C PHE A 79 3.56 -2.90 -6.43
N PHE A 80 4.75 -3.45 -6.15
CA PHE A 80 5.86 -2.65 -5.63
C PHE A 80 6.41 -1.67 -6.65
N ALA A 81 6.39 -1.99 -7.94
CA ALA A 81 6.80 -1.05 -8.98
C ALA A 81 5.87 0.17 -9.02
N MET A 82 4.55 -0.04 -8.87
CA MET A 82 3.59 1.05 -8.73
C MET A 82 3.83 1.85 -7.44
N VAL A 83 3.98 1.20 -6.28
CA VAL A 83 4.28 1.89 -5.00
C VAL A 83 5.57 2.72 -5.08
N ASP A 84 6.64 2.14 -5.62
CA ASP A 84 7.92 2.81 -5.83
C ASP A 84 7.75 4.04 -6.73
N SER A 85 6.98 3.93 -7.83
CA SER A 85 6.72 5.05 -8.73
C SER A 85 5.92 6.19 -8.06
N LEU A 86 4.91 5.85 -7.25
CA LEU A 86 4.05 6.82 -6.55
C LEU A 86 4.84 7.58 -5.48
N TYR A 87 5.70 6.89 -4.73
CA TYR A 87 6.57 7.56 -3.76
C TYR A 87 7.73 8.32 -4.42
N GLY A 88 8.22 7.85 -5.56
CA GLY A 88 9.29 8.49 -6.33
C GLY A 88 8.88 9.82 -6.96
N ASP A 89 7.61 9.98 -7.34
CA ASP A 89 7.11 11.22 -7.95
C ASP A 89 5.73 11.63 -7.39
N ARG A 90 5.82 12.35 -6.27
CA ARG A 90 4.65 12.73 -5.45
C ARG A 90 3.91 13.97 -5.99
N ALA A 91 4.47 14.66 -6.98
CA ALA A 91 3.82 15.79 -7.63
C ALA A 91 2.75 15.32 -8.63
N HIS A 92 2.96 14.15 -9.24
CA HIS A 92 2.17 13.61 -10.33
C HIS A 92 1.40 12.37 -9.90
N LEU A 93 0.41 12.60 -9.04
CA LEU A 93 -0.41 11.56 -8.43
C LEU A 93 -1.85 11.59 -8.94
N ASP A 94 -2.12 12.36 -10.00
CA ASP A 94 -3.41 12.40 -10.64
C ASP A 94 -3.65 11.31 -11.68
N ASP A 95 -4.91 11.10 -12.06
CA ASP A 95 -5.25 9.97 -12.91
C ASP A 95 -4.50 10.01 -14.24
N PRO A 96 -4.37 11.15 -14.96
CA PRO A 96 -3.47 11.30 -16.11
C PRO A 96 -2.07 10.70 -15.90
N HIS A 97 -1.50 10.96 -14.73
CA HIS A 97 -0.18 10.44 -14.37
C HIS A 97 -0.22 8.97 -13.94
N LEU A 98 -1.32 8.48 -13.36
CA LEU A 98 -1.50 7.05 -13.10
C LEU A 98 -1.54 6.25 -14.41
N TRP A 99 -2.28 6.69 -15.43
CA TRP A 99 -2.30 5.99 -16.73
C TRP A 99 -0.91 5.99 -17.39
N ARG A 100 -0.18 7.11 -17.34
CA ARG A 100 1.21 7.15 -17.83
C ARG A 100 2.10 6.12 -17.10
N ARG A 101 2.00 6.01 -15.78
CA ARG A 101 2.76 5.01 -15.00
C ARG A 101 2.40 3.59 -15.41
N VAL A 102 1.12 3.31 -15.66
CA VAL A 102 0.66 2.00 -16.12
C VAL A 102 1.27 1.65 -17.47
N GLU A 103 1.30 2.61 -18.40
CA GLU A 103 1.99 2.46 -19.70
C GLU A 103 3.49 2.23 -19.55
N GLU A 104 4.18 3.04 -18.73
CA GLU A 104 5.63 2.92 -18.45
C GLU A 104 6.00 1.58 -17.82
N LEU A 105 5.10 1.02 -17.00
CA LEU A 105 5.25 -0.30 -16.38
C LEU A 105 4.85 -1.45 -17.31
N GLY A 106 4.41 -1.16 -18.54
CA GLY A 106 3.99 -2.18 -19.52
C GLY A 106 2.72 -2.94 -19.12
N LEU A 107 1.86 -2.32 -18.31
CA LEU A 107 0.64 -2.91 -17.80
C LEU A 107 -0.54 -2.68 -18.75
N ASP A 108 -1.53 -3.57 -18.71
CA ASP A 108 -2.77 -3.41 -19.45
C ASP A 108 -3.63 -2.31 -18.79
N LEU A 109 -3.86 -1.23 -19.55
CA LEU A 109 -4.63 -0.06 -19.14
C LEU A 109 -6.11 -0.37 -18.89
N GLU A 110 -6.75 -1.16 -19.75
CA GLU A 110 -8.17 -1.48 -19.61
C GLU A 110 -8.42 -2.36 -18.39
N ARG A 111 -7.54 -3.36 -18.19
CA ARG A 111 -7.50 -4.20 -17.00
C ARG A 111 -7.26 -3.36 -15.75
N PHE A 112 -6.26 -2.47 -15.78
CA PHE A 112 -5.97 -1.58 -14.64
C PHE A 112 -7.18 -0.73 -14.27
N GLU A 113 -7.82 -0.12 -15.27
CA GLU A 113 -8.99 0.75 -15.07
C GLU A 113 -10.18 0.01 -14.49
N ARG A 114 -10.42 -1.21 -14.95
CA ARG A 114 -11.46 -2.09 -14.40
C ARG A 114 -11.12 -2.52 -12.97
N ASP A 115 -9.91 -3.04 -12.76
CA ASP A 115 -9.50 -3.67 -11.51
C ASP A 115 -9.42 -2.61 -10.38
N ARG A 116 -8.91 -1.40 -10.64
CA ARG A 116 -8.83 -0.31 -9.63
C ARG A 116 -10.21 0.17 -9.14
N ARG A 117 -11.27 -0.10 -9.89
CA ARG A 117 -12.66 0.24 -9.54
C ARG A 117 -13.44 -0.96 -9.00
N SER A 118 -12.80 -2.13 -8.91
CA SER A 118 -13.46 -3.36 -8.49
C SER A 118 -13.75 -3.39 -6.98
N GLU A 119 -14.80 -4.12 -6.61
CA GLU A 119 -15.11 -4.40 -5.21
C GLU A 119 -14.00 -5.21 -4.53
N ALA A 120 -13.30 -6.08 -5.27
CA ALA A 120 -12.18 -6.86 -4.76
C ALA A 120 -11.05 -5.95 -4.26
N VAL A 121 -10.63 -4.98 -5.07
CA VAL A 121 -9.61 -3.98 -4.69
C VAL A 121 -10.10 -3.12 -3.52
N ALA A 122 -11.35 -2.63 -3.57
CA ALA A 122 -11.91 -1.84 -2.48
C ALA A 122 -11.95 -2.62 -1.16
N THR A 123 -12.33 -3.89 -1.21
CA THR A 123 -12.38 -4.79 -0.05
C THR A 123 -10.99 -5.07 0.49
N ARG A 124 -10.00 -5.26 -0.38
CA ARG A 124 -8.61 -5.44 0.04
C ARG A 124 -8.08 -4.22 0.80
N VAL A 125 -8.15 -3.04 0.21
CA VAL A 125 -7.68 -1.79 0.84
C VAL A 125 -8.37 -1.56 2.18
N ARG A 126 -9.69 -1.81 2.25
CA ARG A 126 -10.47 -1.67 3.48
C ARG A 126 -10.08 -2.69 4.55
N ARG A 127 -9.86 -3.96 4.19
CA ARG A 127 -9.43 -5.02 5.11
C ARG A 127 -8.13 -4.64 5.82
N ASP A 128 -7.15 -4.18 5.06
CA ASP A 128 -5.86 -3.77 5.60
C ASP A 128 -6.02 -2.55 6.52
N PHE A 129 -6.77 -1.53 6.08
CA PHE A 129 -7.04 -0.34 6.88
C PHE A 129 -7.70 -0.68 8.24
N GLU A 130 -8.78 -1.47 8.20
CA GLU A 130 -9.48 -1.91 9.42
C GLU A 130 -8.59 -2.75 10.33
N SER A 131 -7.71 -3.58 9.76
CA SER A 131 -6.76 -4.37 10.55
C SER A 131 -5.72 -3.48 11.26
N GLY A 132 -5.24 -2.42 10.61
CA GLY A 132 -4.37 -1.44 11.23
C GLY A 132 -5.05 -0.69 12.37
N ILE A 133 -6.31 -0.30 12.21
CA ILE A 133 -7.10 0.36 13.27
C ILE A 133 -7.23 -0.56 14.49
N ARG A 134 -7.58 -1.84 14.28
CA ARG A 134 -7.67 -2.84 15.37
C ARG A 134 -6.33 -3.08 16.05
N ALA A 135 -5.23 -3.00 15.31
CA ALA A 135 -3.88 -3.11 15.83
C ALA A 135 -3.35 -1.84 16.53
N GLY A 136 -4.14 -0.76 16.58
CA GLY A 136 -3.77 0.48 17.26
C GLY A 136 -2.97 1.46 16.40
N VAL A 137 -2.98 1.32 15.07
CA VAL A 137 -2.36 2.29 14.16
C VAL A 137 -3.11 3.62 14.25
N THR A 138 -2.44 4.65 14.78
CA THR A 138 -2.97 6.01 14.93
C THR A 138 -2.29 7.01 13.98
N SER A 139 -1.17 6.63 13.36
CA SER A 139 -0.44 7.44 12.41
C SER A 139 0.33 6.55 11.42
N THR A 140 0.73 7.12 10.28
CA THR A 140 1.49 6.42 9.25
C THR A 140 2.83 7.12 8.99
N PRO A 141 3.93 6.36 8.78
CA PRO A 141 3.97 4.90 8.73
C PRO A 141 3.92 4.26 10.12
N ALA A 142 3.39 3.03 10.21
CA ALA A 142 3.46 2.19 11.40
C ALA A 142 4.07 0.83 11.03
N ILE A 143 5.07 0.38 11.80
CA ILE A 143 5.87 -0.82 11.51
C ILE A 143 5.71 -1.81 12.66
N PHE A 144 5.51 -3.07 12.32
CA PHE A 144 5.38 -4.18 13.27
C PHE A 144 6.25 -5.35 12.81
N ALA A 145 6.89 -6.04 13.74
CA ALA A 145 7.54 -7.33 13.46
C ALA A 145 6.48 -8.44 13.32
N GLN A 146 6.79 -9.50 12.58
CA GLN A 146 5.97 -10.70 12.39
C GLN A 146 6.74 -11.96 12.73
#